data_AF-G8TLE1-F1
#
_entry.id   AF-G8TLE1-F1
#
_cell.length_a   1.000
_cell.length_b   1.000
_cell.length_c   1.000
_cell.angle_alpha   90.00
_cell.angle_beta   90.00
_cell.angle_gamma   90.00
#
_symmetry.space_group_name_H-M   'P 1'
#
loop_
_entity.id
_entity.type
_entity.pdbx_description
1 polymer ?
#
loop_
_entity_poly.entity_id
_entity_poly.type
_entity_poly.pdbx_seq_one_letter_code
_entity_poly.pdbx_strand_id
1 'polypeptide(L)'
;MRSLNRNPVWHNQPLRLNEDELKNPRLIIDNFFECYHLQEVRQTLWNWLVEIVSSSRSISQEGQQRNNHIYFYEKLEALIEAAFLINQRTDL
;
A
#
# COMPACT_ATOMS: atom_id res chain seq x y z
N MET A 1 19.71 5.64 -3.66
CA MET A 1 18.53 6.53 -3.78
C MET A 1 17.34 5.72 -4.24
N ARG A 2 16.16 5.83 -3.59
CA ARG A 2 14.93 5.16 -4.04
C ARG A 2 14.42 5.84 -5.32
N SER A 3 14.05 5.06 -6.34
CA SER A 3 13.66 5.58 -7.65
C SER A 3 12.21 6.13 -7.64
N LEU A 4 11.96 7.18 -8.45
CA LEU A 4 10.63 7.78 -8.59
C LEU A 4 9.76 6.96 -9.56
N ASN A 5 8.45 6.86 -9.27
CA ASN A 5 7.44 6.16 -10.07
C ASN A 5 7.06 6.90 -11.38
N ARG A 6 8.03 7.51 -12.07
CA ARG A 6 7.82 8.23 -13.34
C ARG A 6 8.56 7.58 -14.51
N ASN A 7 9.03 6.34 -14.36
CA ASN A 7 9.71 5.63 -15.43
C ASN A 7 8.72 4.75 -16.22
N PRO A 8 8.45 5.06 -17.50
CA PRO A 8 7.47 4.34 -18.32
C PRO A 8 7.90 2.91 -18.69
N VAL A 9 9.10 2.45 -18.36
CA VAL A 9 9.56 1.09 -18.71
C VAL A 9 9.29 0.07 -17.59
N TRP A 10 9.00 0.53 -16.38
CA TRP A 10 8.95 -0.33 -15.19
C TRP A 10 7.53 -0.70 -14.75
N HIS A 11 6.62 -0.96 -15.69
CA HIS A 11 5.21 -1.21 -15.38
C HIS A 11 4.96 -2.41 -14.47
N ASN A 12 5.91 -3.35 -14.34
CA ASN A 12 5.73 -4.56 -13.54
C ASN A 12 7.00 -5.00 -12.77
N GLN A 13 7.83 -4.04 -12.32
CA GLN A 13 9.03 -4.33 -11.52
C GLN A 13 9.04 -3.48 -10.23
N PRO A 14 9.56 -4.01 -9.10
CA PRO A 14 9.70 -3.23 -7.88
C PRO A 14 10.62 -2.01 -8.09
N LEU A 15 10.14 -0.83 -7.71
CA LEU A 15 10.87 0.43 -7.93
C LEU A 15 11.63 0.95 -6.71
N ARG A 16 11.13 0.62 -5.52
CA ARG A 16 11.59 1.21 -4.25
C ARG A 16 12.48 0.30 -3.45
N LEU A 17 12.53 -0.98 -3.81
CA LEU A 17 13.32 -1.99 -3.11
C LEU A 17 14.78 -1.86 -3.55
N ASN A 18 15.69 -1.88 -2.57
CA ASN A 18 17.13 -2.03 -2.80
C ASN A 18 17.50 -3.50 -3.07
N GLU A 19 18.77 -3.79 -3.35
CA GLU A 19 19.21 -5.16 -3.71
C GLU A 19 18.94 -6.20 -2.62
N ASP A 20 19.05 -5.84 -1.34
CA ASP A 20 18.81 -6.76 -0.23
C ASP A 20 17.32 -6.98 -0.03
N GLU A 21 16.51 -5.92 -0.13
CA GLU A 21 15.05 -5.98 -0.09
C GLU A 21 14.48 -6.75 -1.30
N LEU A 22 15.14 -6.72 -2.46
CA LEU A 22 14.78 -7.55 -3.62
C LEU A 22 15.06 -9.03 -3.38
N LYS A 23 16.19 -9.36 -2.75
CA LYS A 23 16.56 -10.75 -2.39
C LYS A 23 15.69 -11.28 -1.26
N ASN A 24 15.32 -10.42 -0.31
CA ASN A 24 14.47 -10.75 0.83
C ASN A 24 13.38 -9.69 1.04
N PRO A 25 12.22 -9.80 0.35
CA PRO A 25 11.10 -8.86 0.48
C PRO A 25 10.52 -8.77 1.89
N ARG A 26 10.78 -9.76 2.73
CA ARG A 26 10.35 -9.76 4.13
C ARG A 26 10.95 -8.60 4.92
N LEU A 27 12.16 -8.14 4.55
CA LEU A 27 12.80 -6.97 5.17
C LEU A 27 11.92 -5.72 5.12
N ILE A 28 11.13 -5.54 4.05
CA ILE A 28 10.19 -4.42 3.94
C ILE A 28 8.99 -4.61 4.86
N ILE A 29 8.49 -5.84 4.96
CA ILE A 29 7.34 -6.18 5.81
C ILE A 29 7.72 -5.94 7.28
N ASP A 30 8.87 -6.48 7.70
CA ASP A 30 9.37 -6.36 9.07
C ASP A 30 9.59 -4.87 9.41
N ASN A 31 10.32 -4.14 8.56
CA ASN A 31 10.58 -2.71 8.78
C ASN A 31 9.30 -1.87 8.82
N PHE A 32 8.31 -2.20 7.99
CA PHE A 32 7.03 -1.49 7.99
C PHE A 32 6.29 -1.67 9.32
N PHE A 33 6.22 -2.90 9.84
CA PHE A 33 5.51 -3.18 11.10
C PHE A 33 6.33 -2.89 12.37
N GLU A 34 7.63 -2.62 12.25
CA GLU A 34 8.43 -1.94 13.29
C GLU A 34 8.03 -0.46 13.43
N CYS A 35 7.64 0.19 12.32
CA CYS A 35 7.35 1.62 12.29
C CYS A 35 5.88 1.96 12.49
N TYR A 36 4.96 1.06 12.12
CA TYR A 36 3.53 1.32 12.10
C TYR A 36 2.73 0.18 12.72
N HIS A 37 1.81 0.52 13.63
CA HIS A 37 0.82 -0.44 14.11
C HIS A 37 -0.30 -0.64 13.10
N LEU A 38 -0.82 -1.87 12.99
CA LEU A 38 -1.86 -2.20 12.02
C LEU A 38 -3.10 -1.29 12.12
N GLN A 39 -3.48 -0.88 13.35
CA GLN A 39 -4.58 0.05 13.57
C GLN A 39 -4.31 1.45 12.96
N GLU A 40 -3.09 1.97 13.08
CA GLU A 40 -2.70 3.27 12.54
C GLU A 40 -2.73 3.25 11.02
N VAL A 41 -2.31 2.13 10.41
CA VAL A 41 -2.35 1.95 8.96
C VAL A 41 -3.79 1.93 8.47
N ARG A 42 -4.69 1.18 9.11
CA ARG A 42 -6.13 1.17 8.76
C ARG A 42 -6.74 2.57 8.84
N GLN A 43 -6.47 3.31 9.92
CA GLN A 43 -6.95 4.68 10.07
C GLN A 43 -6.40 5.60 8.97
N THR A 44 -5.13 5.45 8.62
CA THR A 44 -4.49 6.23 7.56
C THR A 44 -5.13 5.95 6.20
N LEU A 45 -5.32 4.67 5.86
CA LEU A 45 -5.96 4.26 4.60
C LEU A 45 -7.41 4.75 4.52
N TRP A 46 -8.16 4.68 5.63
CA TRP A 46 -9.51 5.20 5.71
C TRP A 46 -9.57 6.71 5.43
N ASN A 47 -8.69 7.48 6.09
CA ASN A 47 -8.61 8.93 5.87
C ASN A 47 -8.31 9.25 4.41
N TRP A 48 -7.40 8.51 3.76
CA TRP A 48 -7.11 8.68 2.34
C TRP A 48 -8.33 8.40 1.46
N LEU A 49 -9.06 7.31 1.74
CA LEU A 49 -10.27 6.98 1.00
C LEU A 49 -11.32 8.10 1.13
N VAL A 50 -11.57 8.56 2.35
CA VAL A 50 -12.54 9.64 2.64
C VAL A 50 -12.21 10.89 1.83
N GLU A 51 -10.96 11.31 1.81
CA GLU A 51 -10.51 12.47 1.03
C GLU A 51 -10.71 12.27 -0.49
N ILE A 52 -10.40 11.08 -1.00
CA ILE A 52 -10.57 10.73 -2.42
C ILE A 52 -12.05 10.74 -2.82
N VAL A 53 -12.96 10.25 -1.97
CA VAL A 53 -14.38 10.13 -2.35
C VAL A 53 -15.20 11.39 -2.04
N SER A 54 -14.75 12.22 -1.10
CA SER A 54 -15.52 13.37 -0.59
C SER A 54 -15.05 14.72 -1.12
N SER A 55 -13.83 14.82 -1.67
CA SER A 55 -13.30 16.09 -2.16
C SER A 55 -14.03 16.57 -3.42
N SER A 56 -14.44 17.84 -3.44
CA SER A 56 -15.06 18.48 -4.60
C SER A 56 -14.10 18.65 -5.79
N ARG A 57 -12.80 18.47 -5.57
CA ARG A 57 -11.75 18.43 -6.60
C ARG A 57 -11.14 17.03 -6.73
N SER A 58 -11.83 15.99 -6.27
CA SER A 58 -11.25 14.66 -6.29
C SER A 58 -11.08 14.15 -7.73
N ILE A 59 -10.19 13.17 -7.85
CA ILE A 59 -9.98 12.40 -9.08
C ILE A 59 -11.13 11.41 -9.36
N SER A 60 -12.16 11.40 -8.52
CA SER A 60 -13.25 10.42 -8.48
C SER A 60 -14.60 11.12 -8.58
N GLN A 61 -14.74 12.02 -9.55
CA GLN A 61 -15.96 12.83 -9.69
C GLN A 61 -17.15 11.97 -10.15
N GLU A 62 -16.89 10.90 -10.89
CA GLU A 62 -17.90 9.97 -11.39
C GLU A 62 -18.13 8.80 -10.43
N GLY A 63 -19.37 8.27 -10.43
CA GLY A 63 -19.74 7.13 -9.57
C GLY A 63 -18.86 5.89 -9.80
N GLN A 64 -18.53 5.58 -11.05
CA GLN A 64 -17.68 4.44 -11.38
C GLN A 64 -16.25 4.62 -10.85
N GLN A 65 -15.70 5.83 -10.94
CA GLN A 65 -14.37 6.12 -10.41
C GLN A 65 -14.34 5.96 -8.89
N ARG A 66 -15.35 6.46 -8.17
CA ARG A 66 -15.48 6.23 -6.72
C ARG A 66 -15.51 4.74 -6.37
N ASN A 67 -16.32 3.96 -7.08
CA ASN A 67 -16.41 2.51 -6.87
C ASN A 67 -15.04 1.83 -7.06
N ASN A 68 -14.27 2.24 -8.08
CA ASN A 68 -12.94 1.69 -8.32
C ASN A 68 -11.96 2.01 -7.17
N HIS A 69 -12.03 3.22 -6.59
CA HIS A 69 -11.17 3.59 -5.45
C HIS A 69 -11.56 2.88 -4.16
N ILE A 70 -12.86 2.69 -3.90
CA ILE A 70 -13.35 1.89 -2.76
C ILE A 70 -12.85 0.45 -2.91
N TYR A 71 -13.04 -0.16 -4.08
CA TYR A 71 -12.55 -1.52 -4.33
C TYR A 71 -11.03 -1.64 -4.17
N PHE A 72 -10.27 -0.66 -4.68
CA PHE A 72 -8.82 -0.63 -4.50
C PHE A 72 -8.42 -0.51 -3.03
N TYR A 73 -9.10 0.33 -2.25
CA TYR A 73 -8.90 0.46 -0.80
C TYR A 73 -9.10 -0.89 -0.10
N GLU A 74 -10.19 -1.59 -0.36
CA GLU A 74 -10.48 -2.90 0.26
C GLU A 74 -9.38 -3.92 -0.06
N LYS A 75 -8.88 -3.95 -1.30
CA LYS A 75 -7.79 -4.84 -1.70
C LYS A 75 -6.46 -4.46 -1.06
N LEU A 76 -6.18 -3.17 -0.94
CA LEU A 76 -4.97 -2.69 -0.28
C LEU A 76 -4.98 -3.01 1.21
N GLU A 77 -6.10 -2.80 1.90
CA GLU A 77 -6.24 -3.13 3.32
C GLU A 77 -6.05 -4.63 3.57
N ALA A 78 -6.71 -5.48 2.77
CA ALA A 78 -6.53 -6.94 2.85
C ALA A 78 -5.07 -7.37 2.59
N LEU A 79 -4.36 -6.71 1.66
CA LEU A 79 -2.95 -6.96 1.39
C LEU A 79 -2.06 -6.60 2.59
N ILE A 80 -2.33 -5.47 3.24
CA ILE A 80 -1.61 -5.06 4.45
C ILE A 80 -1.87 -6.03 5.60
N GLU A 81 -3.12 -6.49 5.79
CA GLU A 81 -3.43 -7.50 6.81
C GLU A 81 -2.74 -8.84 6.54
N ALA A 82 -2.68 -9.27 5.28
CA ALA A 82 -1.93 -10.46 4.90
C ALA A 82 -0.42 -10.28 5.20
N ALA A 83 0.15 -9.11 4.88
CA ALA A 83 1.54 -8.80 5.21
C ALA A 83 1.79 -8.81 6.72
N PHE A 84 0.84 -8.34 7.54
CA PHE A 84 0.92 -8.41 8.99
C PHE A 84 0.96 -9.86 9.49
N LEU A 85 0.14 -10.75 8.93
CA LEU A 85 0.19 -12.17 9.27
C LEU A 85 1.52 -12.82 8.86
N ILE A 86 2.09 -12.42 7.72
CA ILE A 86 3.43 -12.87 7.29
C ILE A 86 4.49 -12.40 8.29
N ASN A 87 4.41 -11.15 8.75
CA ASN A 87 5.29 -10.60 9.76
C ASN A 87 5.24 -11.41 11.07
N GLN A 88 4.04 -11.73 11.55
CA GLN A 88 3.84 -12.47 12.80
C GLN A 88 4.26 -13.94 12.74
N ARG A 89 4.21 -14.56 11.55
CA ARG A 89 4.64 -15.95 11.36
C ARG A 89 6.16 -15.98 11.21
N THR A 90 6.87 -15.75 12.31
CA THR A 90 8.35 -15.82 12.36
C THR A 90 8.88 -17.26 12.23
N ASP A 91 8.02 -18.26 12.37
CA ASP A 91 8.42 -19.67 12.40
C ASP A 91 7.86 -20.48 11.22
N LEU A 92 8.59 -20.52 10.10
CA LEU A 92 8.62 -21.65 9.15
C LEU A 92 10.01 -21.73 8.51
#